data_AF-A0A7S0IZF0-F1
#
_entry.id   AF-A0A7S0IZF0-F1
#
_cell.length_a   1.000
_cell.length_b   1.000
_cell.length_c   1.000
_cell.angle_alpha   90.00
_cell.angle_beta   90.00
_cell.angle_gamma   90.00
#
_symmetry.space_group_name_H-M   'P 1'
#
loop_
_entity.id
_entity.type
_entity.pdbx_description
1 polymer ?
#
loop_
_entity_poly.entity_id
_entity_poly.type
_entity_poly.pdbx_seq_one_letter_code
_entity_poly.pdbx_strand_id
1 'polypeptide(L)'
;PPPPPPSPSPSPLALAKGGAPCVSGDARACSGKGVCGADGKCLCAAGYEPPLCHKSCNSGQTGDYRFETCGSFCKPDRARDHCRMCKCRQCSFCAAIVG
;
A
#
# COMPACT_ATOMS: atom_id res chain seq x y z
N PRO A 1 30.59 10.22 3.09
CA PRO A 1 29.69 9.59 4.08
C PRO A 1 29.09 8.32 3.46
N PRO A 2 29.09 7.17 4.17
CA PRO A 2 28.42 5.98 3.66
C PRO A 2 26.89 6.22 3.58
N PRO A 3 26.18 5.59 2.62
CA PRO A 3 24.72 5.65 2.58
C PRO A 3 24.16 5.04 3.88
N PRO A 4 23.02 5.55 4.39
CA PRO A 4 22.38 4.95 5.56
C PRO A 4 22.06 3.48 5.26
N PRO A 5 22.18 2.57 6.26
CA PRO A 5 21.81 1.18 6.08
C PRO A 5 20.35 1.09 5.61
N PRO A 6 20.00 0.12 4.75
CA PRO A 6 18.63 -0.05 4.30
C PRO A 6 17.74 -0.23 5.54
N SER A 7 16.76 0.67 5.71
CA SER A 7 15.75 0.52 6.75
C SER A 7 15.09 -0.85 6.58
N PRO A 8 14.84 -1.60 7.67
CA PRO A 8 14.14 -2.86 7.58
C PRO A 8 12.81 -2.60 6.86
N SER A 9 12.64 -3.25 5.71
CA SER A 9 11.34 -3.26 5.04
C SER A 9 10.32 -3.77 6.05
N PRO A 10 9.19 -3.10 6.27
CA PRO A 10 8.12 -3.70 7.06
C PRO A 10 7.66 -4.92 6.29
N SER A 11 8.11 -6.10 6.71
CA SER A 11 7.46 -7.35 6.34
C SER A 11 5.97 -7.17 6.62
N PRO A 12 5.06 -7.54 5.71
CA PRO A 12 3.61 -7.46 5.97
C PRO A 12 3.15 -8.38 7.12
N LEU A 13 4.09 -9.08 7.77
CA LEU A 13 3.85 -10.07 8.82
C LEU A 13 3.89 -9.51 10.26
N ALA A 14 4.09 -8.19 10.45
CA ALA A 14 4.05 -7.58 11.78
C ALA A 14 2.71 -6.88 12.12
N LEU A 15 1.62 -7.17 11.41
CA LEU A 15 0.26 -6.81 11.86
C LEU A 15 -0.53 -8.04 12.31
N ALA A 16 0.09 -8.88 13.12
CA ALA A 16 -0.58 -9.93 13.87
C ALA A 16 -0.95 -9.42 15.27
N LYS A 17 -2.09 -8.72 15.39
CA LYS A 17 -3.06 -8.77 16.52
C LYS A 17 -4.20 -7.75 16.32
N GLY A 18 -5.13 -8.11 15.45
CA GLY A 18 -6.59 -7.96 15.64
C GLY A 18 -7.16 -6.70 16.28
N GLY A 19 -6.83 -5.52 15.79
CA GLY A 19 -7.78 -4.39 15.79
C GLY A 19 -8.47 -4.38 14.42
N ALA A 20 -9.80 -4.36 14.38
CA ALA A 20 -10.57 -4.29 13.14
C ALA A 20 -9.92 -3.30 12.14
N PRO A 21 -9.48 -3.74 10.93
CA PRO A 21 -8.79 -2.86 9.98
C PRO A 21 -9.63 -1.67 9.53
N CYS A 22 -10.93 -1.66 9.82
CA CYS A 22 -11.83 -0.58 9.52
C CYS A 22 -12.94 -0.48 10.59
N VAL A 23 -13.42 0.74 10.86
CA VAL A 23 -14.67 0.99 11.59
C VAL A 23 -15.80 1.05 10.58
N SER A 24 -16.93 0.40 10.87
CA SER A 24 -18.06 0.30 9.93
C SER A 24 -18.48 1.71 9.47
N GLY A 25 -18.32 2.01 8.17
CA GLY A 25 -18.51 3.33 7.57
C GLY A 25 -17.25 3.98 6.99
N ASP A 26 -16.05 3.60 7.43
CA ASP A 26 -14.78 4.16 6.94
C ASP A 26 -14.19 3.34 5.79
N ALA A 27 -14.73 3.51 4.57
CA ALA A 27 -14.21 2.86 3.36
C ALA A 27 -12.74 3.22 3.04
N ARG A 28 -12.24 4.35 3.57
CA ARG A 28 -10.82 4.76 3.51
C ARG A 28 -9.89 3.75 4.17
N ALA A 29 -10.35 3.10 5.21
CA ALA A 29 -9.58 2.09 5.91
C ALA A 29 -9.37 0.83 5.03
N CYS A 30 -10.26 0.60 4.06
CA CYS A 30 -10.13 -0.42 3.02
C CYS A 30 -9.45 0.11 1.75
N SER A 31 -8.52 1.06 1.88
CA SER A 31 -7.83 1.74 0.77
C SER A 31 -8.77 2.37 -0.28
N GLY A 32 -10.04 2.60 0.08
CA GLY A 32 -11.09 3.02 -0.87
C GLY A 32 -11.35 2.01 -1.98
N LYS A 33 -11.06 0.72 -1.74
CA LYS A 33 -11.21 -0.42 -2.68
C LYS A 33 -12.03 -1.57 -2.08
N GLY A 34 -12.74 -1.29 -1.00
CA GLY A 34 -13.63 -2.24 -0.37
C GLY A 34 -14.63 -1.57 0.56
N VAL A 35 -15.54 -2.37 1.08
CA VAL A 35 -16.55 -1.97 2.07
C VAL A 35 -16.15 -2.52 3.42
N CYS A 36 -16.21 -1.70 4.47
CA CYS A 36 -15.99 -2.17 5.82
C CYS A 36 -17.22 -2.94 6.33
N GLY A 37 -17.07 -4.25 6.55
CA GLY A 37 -18.08 -5.11 7.16
C GLY A 37 -18.30 -4.79 8.64
N ALA A 38 -19.41 -5.26 9.20
CA ALA A 38 -19.74 -5.09 10.61
C ALA A 38 -18.76 -5.83 11.55
N ASP A 39 -18.11 -6.87 11.04
CA ASP A 39 -17.04 -7.62 11.70
C ASP A 39 -15.67 -6.91 11.63
N GLY A 40 -15.64 -5.68 11.09
CA GLY A 40 -14.45 -4.85 11.03
C GLY A 40 -13.47 -5.25 9.95
N LYS A 41 -13.84 -6.15 9.03
CA LYS A 41 -13.03 -6.59 7.89
C LYS A 41 -13.42 -5.84 6.63
N CYS A 42 -12.45 -5.66 5.74
CA CYS A 42 -12.71 -5.10 4.42
C CYS A 42 -13.17 -6.19 3.43
N LEU A 43 -14.38 -6.02 2.88
CA LEU A 43 -14.87 -6.74 1.72
C LEU A 43 -14.30 -6.06 0.46
N CYS A 44 -13.27 -6.67 -0.12
CA CYS A 44 -12.52 -6.06 -1.22
C CYS A 44 -13.21 -6.23 -2.57
N ALA A 45 -13.08 -5.20 -3.42
CA ALA A 45 -13.47 -5.28 -4.82
C ALA A 45 -12.61 -6.33 -5.56
N ALA A 46 -13.10 -6.81 -6.70
CA ALA A 46 -12.39 -7.80 -7.51
C ALA A 46 -10.97 -7.32 -7.86
N GLY A 47 -9.96 -8.18 -7.63
CA GLY A 47 -8.56 -7.88 -7.89
C GLY A 47 -7.81 -7.18 -6.72
N TYR A 48 -8.45 -7.03 -5.57
CA TYR A 48 -7.85 -6.50 -4.35
C TYR A 48 -7.82 -7.53 -3.22
N GLU A 49 -6.76 -7.51 -2.42
CA GLU A 49 -6.49 -8.53 -1.41
C GLU A 49 -6.70 -8.02 0.02
N PRO A 50 -7.26 -8.85 0.93
CA PRO A 50 -7.41 -8.52 2.35
C PRO A 50 -6.04 -8.42 3.05
N PRO A 51 -5.93 -7.74 4.21
CA PRO A 51 -7.03 -7.19 5.02
C PRO A 51 -7.45 -5.75 4.68
N LEU A 52 -6.70 -5.03 3.85
CA LEU A 52 -6.92 -3.59 3.56
C LEU A 52 -7.31 -3.31 2.10
N CYS A 53 -7.57 -4.33 1.28
CA CYS A 53 -7.89 -4.20 -0.14
C CYS A 53 -6.78 -3.50 -0.93
N HIS A 54 -5.56 -4.00 -0.77
CA HIS A 54 -4.42 -3.57 -1.58
C HIS A 54 -4.31 -4.43 -2.84
N LYS A 55 -3.79 -3.85 -3.92
CA LYS A 55 -3.53 -4.58 -5.16
C LYS A 55 -2.15 -5.21 -5.10
N SER A 56 -2.03 -6.49 -5.42
CA SER A 56 -0.74 -7.17 -5.50
C SER A 56 0.13 -6.47 -6.56
N CYS A 57 1.41 -6.33 -6.27
CA CYS A 57 2.35 -5.66 -7.15
C CYS A 57 3.74 -6.30 -7.06
N ASN A 58 4.41 -6.36 -8.19
CA ASN A 58 5.79 -6.77 -8.26
C ASN A 58 6.54 -5.85 -9.23
N SER A 59 7.49 -5.07 -8.72
CA SER A 59 8.36 -4.21 -9.51
C SER A 59 9.70 -4.86 -9.86
N GLY A 60 10.01 -6.03 -9.29
CA GLY A 60 11.33 -6.66 -9.39
C GLY A 60 12.44 -5.94 -8.60
N GLN A 61 12.13 -4.83 -7.91
CA GLN A 61 13.12 -4.06 -7.16
C GLN A 61 13.37 -4.66 -5.76
N THR A 62 14.64 -4.81 -5.39
CA THR A 62 15.05 -5.20 -4.04
C THR A 62 14.59 -4.18 -3.01
N GLY A 63 13.90 -4.61 -1.95
CA GLY A 63 13.37 -3.72 -0.91
C GLY A 63 12.11 -2.94 -1.30
N ASP A 64 11.40 -3.40 -2.33
CA ASP A 64 10.07 -2.89 -2.69
C ASP A 64 8.94 -3.77 -2.15
N TYR A 65 7.76 -3.18 -2.04
CA TYR A 65 6.60 -3.86 -1.49
C TYR A 65 6.04 -4.87 -2.50
N ARG A 66 5.31 -5.86 -2.00
CA ARG A 66 4.59 -6.84 -2.82
C ARG A 66 3.14 -6.40 -3.14
N PHE A 67 2.81 -5.16 -2.80
CA PHE A 67 1.49 -4.58 -2.98
C PHE A 67 1.63 -3.08 -3.25
N GLU A 68 0.69 -2.54 -4.02
CA GLU A 68 0.63 -1.12 -4.33
C GLU A 68 0.24 -0.34 -3.06
N THR A 69 1.01 0.68 -2.70
CA THR A 69 0.68 1.62 -1.62
C THR A 69 1.26 3.01 -1.92
N CYS A 70 0.98 3.98 -1.06
CA CYS A 70 1.57 5.30 -1.08
C CYS A 70 2.22 5.57 0.27
N GLY A 71 3.54 5.35 0.36
CA GLY A 71 4.29 5.68 1.55
C GLY A 71 4.36 7.20 1.79
N SER A 72 4.38 7.62 3.05
CA SER A 72 4.48 9.04 3.44
C SER A 72 5.76 9.74 2.98
N PHE A 73 6.76 8.97 2.54
CA PHE A 73 8.02 9.46 1.99
C PHE A 73 7.94 9.76 0.48
N CYS A 74 6.90 9.30 -0.22
CA CYS A 74 6.75 9.54 -1.65
C CYS A 74 6.44 11.04 -1.87
N LYS A 75 7.14 11.68 -2.81
CA LYS A 75 7.01 13.10 -3.14
C LYS A 75 6.86 13.30 -4.65
N PRO A 76 6.08 14.28 -5.12
CA PRO A 76 5.86 14.47 -6.56
C PRO A 76 7.13 14.83 -7.34
N ASP A 77 8.12 15.49 -6.70
CA ASP A 77 9.36 15.98 -7.33
C ASP A 77 10.15 14.93 -8.13
N ARG A 78 10.08 13.65 -7.75
CA ARG A 78 10.81 12.56 -8.41
C ARG A 78 9.92 11.37 -8.75
N ALA A 79 8.68 11.65 -9.14
CA ALA A 79 7.68 10.63 -9.45
C ALA A 79 8.21 9.59 -10.47
N ARG A 80 8.97 10.00 -11.48
CA ARG A 80 9.54 9.08 -12.49
C ARG A 80 10.49 8.03 -11.91
N ASP A 81 11.20 8.34 -10.83
CA ASP A 81 12.17 7.43 -10.21
C ASP A 81 11.49 6.36 -9.34
N HIS A 82 10.46 6.73 -8.57
CA HIS A 82 9.88 5.83 -7.56
C HIS A 82 8.44 5.37 -7.85
N CYS A 83 7.71 5.97 -8.79
CA CYS A 83 6.32 5.53 -9.07
C CYS A 83 6.26 4.10 -9.66
N ARG A 84 7.36 3.62 -10.26
CA ARG A 84 7.49 2.21 -10.68
C ARG A 84 7.57 1.23 -9.51
N MET A 85 7.87 1.73 -8.31
CA MET A 85 7.94 0.94 -7.09
C MET A 85 6.54 0.78 -6.50
N CYS A 86 6.18 -0.43 -6.11
CA CYS A 86 4.92 -0.79 -5.50
C CYS A 86 4.62 0.07 -4.26
N LYS A 87 5.65 0.43 -3.46
CA LYS A 87 5.49 1.29 -2.28
C LYS A 87 5.06 2.75 -2.54
N CYS A 88 5.06 3.19 -3.80
CA CYS A 88 4.55 4.51 -4.18
C CYS A 88 3.47 4.48 -5.27
N ARG A 89 3.18 3.30 -5.83
CA ARG A 89 2.31 3.15 -7.00
C ARG A 89 0.87 3.62 -6.78
N GLN A 90 0.37 3.62 -5.54
CA GLN A 90 -0.97 4.16 -5.22
C GLN A 90 -0.99 5.68 -4.98
N CYS A 91 0.14 6.37 -4.96
CA CYS A 91 0.11 7.82 -4.76
C CYS A 91 -0.66 8.49 -5.91
N SER A 92 -1.52 9.46 -5.61
CA SER A 92 -2.35 10.12 -6.63
C SER A 92 -1.52 10.75 -7.76
N PHE A 93 -0.33 11.26 -7.44
CA PHE A 93 0.61 11.81 -8.42
C PHE A 93 1.32 10.73 -9.27
N CYS A 94 1.30 9.46 -8.86
CA CYS A 94 1.85 8.34 -9.63
C CYS A 94 0.85 7.77 -10.64
N ALA A 95 -0.45 8.07 -10.50
CA ALA A 95 -1.48 7.57 -11.42
C ALA A 95 -1.19 7.94 -12.89
N ALA A 96 -0.60 9.12 -13.13
CA ALA A 96 -0.24 9.58 -14.47
C ALA A 96 1.04 8.95 -15.06
N ILE A 97 1.83 8.22 -14.26
CA ILE A 97 3.09 7.59 -14.70
C ILE A 97 2.95 6.08 -14.87
N VAL A 98 2.09 5.46 -14.07
CA VAL A 98 1.98 3.99 -13.96
C VAL A 98 0.69 3.45 -14.59
N GLY A 99 -0.06 4.33 -15.29
CA GLY A 99 -1.27 4.01 -16.05
C GLY A 99 -0.97 3.46 -17.44
#